data_AF-A0A088FSK5-F1
#
_entry.id   AF-A0A088FSK5-F1
#
_cell.length_a   1.000
_cell.length_b   1.000
_cell.length_c   1.000
_cell.angle_alpha   90.00
_cell.angle_beta   90.00
_cell.angle_gamma   90.00
#
_symmetry.space_group_name_H-M   'P 1'
#
loop_
_entity.id
_entity.type
_entity.pdbx_description
1 polymer ?
#
loop_
_entity_poly.entity_id
_entity_poly.type
_entity_poly.pdbx_seq_one_letter_code
_entity_poly.pdbx_strand_id
1 'polypeptide(L)'
;MQMKTSDSLVRIFAPASKVWKALTVPELVKQWQYGSDLLTTWEVGTPIIFRNEWNGQVFEQKGTVLEFLPESRLSTHCSSRAPICKTFQSTTSS
;
A
#
# COMPACT_ATOMS: atom_id res chain seq x y z
N MET A 1 -21.78 -4.06 -16.91
CA MET A 1 -20.77 -4.28 -15.85
C MET A 1 -20.65 -3.00 -15.05
N GLN A 2 -20.94 -3.00 -13.75
CA GLN A 2 -20.75 -1.80 -12.91
C GLN A 2 -19.38 -1.85 -12.24
N MET A 3 -18.55 -0.85 -12.53
CA MET A 3 -17.32 -0.61 -11.78
C MET A 3 -17.71 -0.02 -10.43
N LYS A 4 -17.34 -0.71 -9.34
CA LYS A 4 -17.51 -0.18 -8.00
C LYS A 4 -16.34 0.76 -7.71
N THR A 5 -16.63 2.04 -7.58
CA THR A 5 -15.68 3.05 -7.12
C THR A 5 -16.06 3.44 -5.69
N SER A 6 -15.07 3.63 -4.83
CA SER A 6 -15.26 4.12 -3.47
C SER A 6 -14.27 5.26 -3.25
N ASP A 7 -14.80 6.43 -2.93
CA ASP A 7 -14.01 7.59 -2.51
C ASP A 7 -13.98 7.69 -0.98
N SER A 8 -12.86 8.17 -0.45
CA SER A 8 -12.68 8.37 0.98
C SER A 8 -11.74 9.55 1.19
N LEU A 9 -12.12 10.49 2.07
CA LEU A 9 -11.34 11.67 2.38
C LEU A 9 -10.96 11.66 3.86
N VAL A 10 -9.67 11.79 4.14
CA VAL A 10 -9.12 11.88 5.50
C VAL A 10 -8.30 13.15 5.62
N ARG A 11 -8.55 13.95 6.67
CA ARG A 11 -7.76 15.15 6.96
C ARG A 11 -6.63 14.79 7.92
N ILE A 12 -5.39 15.04 7.50
CA ILE A 12 -4.19 14.77 8.30
C ILE A 12 -3.53 16.12 8.64
N PHE A 13 -3.38 16.43 9.93
CA PHE A 13 -2.71 17.64 10.40
C PHE A 13 -1.19 17.44 10.46
N ALA A 14 -0.55 17.31 9.29
CA ALA A 14 0.89 17.16 9.16
C ALA A 14 1.40 17.82 7.86
N PRO A 15 2.69 18.24 7.80
CA PRO A 15 3.25 18.74 6.54
C PRO A 15 3.25 17.65 5.48
N ALA A 16 2.97 18.01 4.22
CA ALA A 16 2.90 17.08 3.09
C ALA A 16 4.16 16.21 2.97
N SER A 17 5.34 16.79 3.23
CA SER A 17 6.62 16.06 3.24
C SER A 17 6.66 14.90 4.23
N LYS A 18 6.06 15.05 5.42
CA LYS A 18 6.03 13.98 6.43
C LYS A 18 5.06 12.87 6.05
N VAL A 19 3.91 13.24 5.47
CA VAL A 19 2.95 12.26 4.92
C VAL A 19 3.60 11.50 3.76
N TRP A 20 4.31 12.21 2.88
CA TRP A 20 5.04 11.61 1.78
C TRP A 20 6.09 10.60 2.27
N LYS A 21 6.92 10.99 3.25
CA LYS A 21 7.89 10.08 3.88
C LYS A 21 7.21 8.85 4.47
N ALA A 22 6.05 8.99 5.11
CA ALA A 22 5.32 7.85 5.65
C ALA A 22 4.83 6.86 4.59
N LEU A 23 4.60 7.34 3.35
CA LEU A 23 4.21 6.51 2.21
C LEU A 23 5.42 5.92 1.47
N THR A 24 6.56 6.61 1.45
CA THR A 24 7.72 6.21 0.64
C THR A 24 8.83 5.50 1.40
N VAL A 25 8.99 5.77 2.69
CA VAL A 25 10.08 5.22 3.51
C VAL A 25 9.69 3.82 3.98
N PRO A 26 10.45 2.77 3.61
CA PRO A 26 10.10 1.38 3.93
C PRO A 26 9.95 1.15 5.44
N GLU A 27 10.78 1.79 6.27
CA GLU A 27 10.69 1.70 7.73
C GLU A 27 9.38 2.25 8.30
N LEU A 28 8.83 3.32 7.70
CA LEU A 28 7.56 3.91 8.12
C LEU A 28 6.37 3.13 7.55
N VAL A 29 6.50 2.69 6.29
CA VAL A 29 5.50 1.84 5.63
C VAL A 29 5.28 0.56 6.41
N LYS A 30 6.35 -0.05 6.92
CA LYS A 30 6.29 -1.23 7.77
C LYS A 30 5.39 -1.05 9.00
N GLN A 31 5.29 0.15 9.57
CA GLN A 31 4.50 0.41 10.78
C GLN A 31 2.99 0.36 10.52
N TRP A 32 2.52 0.88 9.38
CA TRP A 32 1.09 0.91 9.07
C TRP A 32 0.66 -0.23 8.13
N GLN A 33 1.60 -0.85 7.40
CA GLN A 33 1.37 -1.98 6.52
C GLN A 33 1.70 -3.32 7.19
N TYR A 34 1.27 -3.52 8.44
CA TYR A 34 1.34 -4.79 9.17
C TYR A 34 2.72 -5.46 9.23
N GLY A 35 3.79 -4.67 9.30
CA GLY A 35 5.15 -5.21 9.35
C GLY A 35 5.68 -5.71 8.01
N SER A 36 4.99 -5.45 6.89
CA SER A 36 5.44 -5.88 5.57
C SER A 36 6.71 -5.13 5.14
N ASP A 37 7.68 -5.86 4.58
CA ASP A 37 8.85 -5.30 3.93
C ASP A 37 8.46 -4.77 2.54
N LEU A 38 8.70 -3.48 2.34
CA LEU A 38 8.46 -2.78 1.10
C LEU A 38 9.70 -2.91 0.19
N LEU A 39 9.53 -3.53 -0.96
CA LEU A 39 10.52 -3.66 -2.02
C LEU A 39 10.06 -2.87 -3.24
N THR A 40 10.66 -1.71 -3.48
CA THR A 40 10.38 -0.88 -4.66
C THR A 40 11.56 0.04 -4.94
N THR A 41 11.75 0.40 -6.21
CA THR A 41 12.71 1.43 -6.63
C THR A 41 12.07 2.82 -6.73
N TRP A 42 10.75 2.93 -6.57
CA TRP A 42 9.96 4.16 -6.76
C TRP A 42 10.04 4.78 -8.15
N GLU A 43 10.40 3.99 -9.17
CA GLU A 43 10.43 4.43 -10.56
C GLU A 43 9.09 4.15 -11.25
N VAL A 44 8.60 5.09 -12.05
CA VAL A 44 7.36 4.91 -12.80
C VAL A 44 7.48 3.72 -13.74
N GLY A 45 6.53 2.79 -13.67
CA GLY A 45 6.52 1.53 -14.43
C GLY A 45 7.20 0.35 -13.72
N THR A 46 7.82 0.55 -12.56
CA THR A 46 8.43 -0.54 -11.79
C THR A 46 7.44 -1.24 -10.87
N PRO A 47 7.68 -2.53 -10.55
CA PRO A 47 6.87 -3.24 -9.58
C PRO A 47 7.13 -2.73 -8.15
N ILE A 48 6.06 -2.65 -7.36
CA ILE A 48 6.09 -2.48 -5.92
C ILE A 48 5.67 -3.80 -5.27
N ILE A 49 6.50 -4.32 -4.39
CA ILE A 49 6.27 -5.60 -3.73
C ILE A 49 6.21 -5.37 -2.22
N PHE A 50 5.14 -5.82 -1.58
CA PHE A 50 5.04 -5.89 -0.12
C PHE A 50 5.13 -7.35 0.29
N ARG A 51 6.18 -7.71 1.02
CA ARG A 51 6.38 -9.07 1.52
C ARG A 51 6.15 -9.09 3.02
N ASN A 52 5.34 -10.01 3.50
CA ASN A 52 5.12 -10.23 4.93
C ASN A 52 5.14 -11.73 5.26
N GLU A 53 5.56 -12.07 6.47
CA GLU A 53 5.53 -13.45 6.98
C GLU A 53 4.52 -13.51 8.12
N TRP A 54 3.40 -14.20 7.89
CA TRP A 54 2.31 -14.31 8.86
C TRP A 54 1.92 -15.77 9.06
N ASN A 55 1.92 -16.25 10.31
CA ASN A 55 1.60 -17.65 10.68
C ASN A 55 2.37 -18.71 9.86
N GLY A 56 3.64 -18.44 9.52
CA GLY A 56 4.47 -19.35 8.72
C GLY A 56 4.14 -19.37 7.22
N GLN A 57 3.27 -18.50 6.74
CA GLN A 57 3.00 -18.28 5.32
C GLN A 57 3.60 -16.94 4.87
N VAL A 58 4.33 -16.98 3.76
CA VAL A 58 4.86 -15.79 3.10
C VAL A 58 3.78 -15.21 2.21
N PHE A 59 3.35 -13.99 2.50
CA PHE A 59 2.41 -13.25 1.70
C PHE A 59 3.14 -12.19 0.89
N GLU A 60 2.90 -12.18 -0.42
CA GLU A 60 3.48 -11.20 -1.33
C GLU A 60 2.36 -10.44 -2.05
N GLN A 61 2.27 -9.13 -1.81
CA GLN A 61 1.49 -8.22 -2.64
C GLN A 61 2.37 -7.70 -3.76
N LYS A 62 1.87 -7.71 -4.99
CA LYS A 62 2.53 -7.06 -6.12
C LYS A 62 1.63 -5.96 -6.67
N GLY A 63 2.24 -4.83 -6.96
CA GLY A 63 1.63 -3.72 -7.66
C GLY A 63 2.61 -3.11 -8.65
N THR A 64 2.16 -2.09 -9.37
CA THR A 64 2.98 -1.31 -10.31
C THR A 64 2.80 0.16 -10.00
N VAL A 65 3.91 0.90 -9.96
CA VAL A 65 3.88 2.35 -9.82
C VAL A 65 3.45 2.97 -11.15
N LEU A 66 2.34 3.71 -11.16
CA LEU A 66 1.83 4.41 -12.34
C LEU A 66 2.28 5.86 -12.39
N GLU A 67 2.28 6.53 -11.25
CA GLU A 67 2.72 7.92 -11.13
C GLU A 67 3.41 8.13 -9.78
N PHE A 68 4.54 8.84 -9.81
CA PHE A 68 5.32 9.17 -8.63
C PHE A 68 5.72 10.66 -8.71
N LEU A 69 4.85 11.53 -8.20
CA LEU A 69 5.10 12.97 -8.10
C LEU A 69 5.31 13.34 -6.62
N PRO A 70 6.57 13.61 -6.20
CA PRO A 70 6.88 13.88 -4.81
C PRO A 70 5.99 14.97 -4.21
N GLU A 71 5.48 14.68 -3.01
CA GLU A 71 4.63 15.56 -2.18
C GLU A 71 3.28 15.96 -2.81
N SER A 72 2.94 15.44 -3.98
CA SER A 72 1.75 15.86 -4.74
C SER A 72 0.85 14.69 -5.10
N ARG A 73 1.38 13.63 -5.71
CA ARG A 73 0.56 12.53 -6.22
C ARG A 73 1.32 11.21 -6.26
N LEU A 74 0.71 10.18 -5.70
CA LEU A 74 1.16 8.79 -5.82
C LEU A 74 0.00 7.98 -6.40
N SER A 75 0.23 7.32 -7.52
CA SER A 75 -0.74 6.42 -8.15
C SER A 75 -0.11 5.05 -8.33
N THR A 76 -0.72 4.04 -7.73
CA THR A 76 -0.24 2.66 -7.79
C THR A 76 -1.37 1.73 -8.21
N HIS A 77 -1.08 0.85 -9.16
CA HIS A 77 -1.98 -0.22 -9.52
C HIS A 77 -1.69 -1.45 -8.66
N CYS A 78 -2.66 -1.92 -7.89
CA CYS A 78 -2.53 -3.17 -7.15
C CYS A 78 -3.05 -4.33 -7.99
N SER A 79 -2.14 -5.15 -8.54
CA SER A 79 -2.53 -6.39 -9.23
C SER A 79 -2.66 -7.52 -8.21
N SER A 80 -3.66 -7.42 -7.33
CA SER A 80 -3.88 -8.47 -6.33
C SER A 80 -4.66 -9.64 -6.94
N ARG A 81 -3.95 -10.72 -7.27
CA ARG A 81 -4.50 -12.09 -7.15
C ARG A 81 -4.22 -12.70 -5.76
N ALA A 82 -3.53 -11.97 -4.88
CA ALA A 82 -3.16 -12.39 -3.53
C ALA A 82 -4.25 -12.08 -2.49
N PRO A 83 -4.51 -13.00 -1.53
CA PRO A 83 -5.68 -12.98 -0.63
C PRO A 83 -5.68 -11.90 0.46
N ILE A 84 -4.59 -11.16 0.63
CA ILE A 84 -4.41 -10.15 1.69
C ILE A 84 -5.42 -9.00 1.67
N CYS A 85 -6.08 -8.72 0.53
CA CYS A 85 -7.12 -7.69 0.47
C CYS A 85 -8.51 -8.22 0.89
N LYS A 86 -8.72 -9.55 0.93
CA LYS A 86 -10.00 -10.13 1.35
C LYS A 86 -10.05 -10.44 2.85
N THR A 87 -8.91 -10.78 3.46
CA THR A 87 -8.89 -11.15 4.88
C THR A 87 -9.08 -9.95 5.81
N PHE A 88 -8.85 -8.72 5.35
CA PHE A 88 -9.06 -7.52 6.16
C PHE A 88 -10.54 -7.11 6.33
N GLN A 89 -11.46 -7.72 5.57
CA GLN A 89 -12.91 -7.52 5.79
C GLN A 89 -13.51 -8.55 6.76
N SER A 90 -12.72 -9.49 7.30
CA SER A 90 -13.24 -10.64 8.08
C SER A 90 -12.89 -10.61 9.57
N THR A 91 -12.39 -9.49 10.11
CA THR A 91 -12.20 -9.32 11.56
C THR A 91 -12.97 -8.11 12.10
N THR A 92 -14.24 -8.00 11.71
CA THR A 92 -15.26 -7.47 12.63
C THR A 92 -16.07 -8.67 13.09
N SER A 93 -15.63 -9.30 14.18
CA SER A 93 -16.43 -10.23 14.96
C SER A 93 -16.07 -10.07 16.43
N SER A 94 -16.74 -9.14 17.10
CA SER A 94 -17.53 -9.36 18.32
C SER A 94 -18.04 -8.03 18.87
#